data_AF-A0A7W7HK25-F1
#
_entry.id   AF-A0A7W7HK25-F1
#
_cell.length_a   1.000
_cell.length_b   1.000
_cell.length_c   1.000
_cell.angle_alpha   90.00
_cell.angle_beta   90.00
_cell.angle_gamma   90.00
#
_symmetry.space_group_name_H-M   'P 1'
#
loop_
_entity.id
_entity.type
_entity.pdbx_description
1 polymer ?
#
loop_
_entity_poly.entity_id
_entity_poly.type
_entity_poly.pdbx_seq_one_letter_code
_entity_poly.pdbx_strand_id
1 'polypeptide(L)'
;MERTLSRQETSVAVAPTIQDGKWSGPGDGTFSGPAKLSAMSTKIRRSAGSFTPLESWLDRAGIKRRDPARDVADFGNGQAFKVFCMTWTLGQVRKRRVGAAEIVVAKGGWLHLTPGAETVWRSSPARETMIIPAQVALAPSGRQLYFRNQAAFTLVTPGGEHDIAIRKVDEDLVRLALVATVGV
;
A
#
# COMPACT_ATOMS: atom_id res chain seq x y z
N MET A 1 -6.92 54.88 -25.87
CA MET A 1 -5.62 54.70 -26.55
C MET A 1 -4.60 54.77 -25.42
N GLU A 2 -3.78 53.77 -25.08
CA GLU A 2 -3.06 52.79 -25.89
C GLU A 2 -2.99 51.43 -25.16
N ARG A 3 -2.93 50.34 -25.95
CA ARG A 3 -2.69 48.97 -25.48
C ARG A 3 -1.19 48.71 -25.56
N THR A 4 -0.55 48.34 -24.45
CA THR A 4 0.83 47.84 -24.45
C THR A 4 0.79 46.33 -24.22
N LEU A 5 1.03 45.58 -25.30
CA LEU A 5 1.12 44.12 -25.32
C LEU A 5 2.48 43.71 -24.73
N SER A 6 2.46 43.01 -23.60
CA SER A 6 3.65 42.33 -23.06
C SER A 6 3.77 40.93 -23.67
N ARG A 7 4.90 40.70 -24.33
CA ARG A 7 5.27 39.52 -25.10
C ARG A 7 5.80 38.45 -24.13
N GLN A 8 5.09 37.33 -24.00
CA GLN A 8 5.62 36.15 -23.33
C GLN A 8 6.56 35.40 -24.29
N GLU A 9 7.81 35.22 -23.88
CA GLU A 9 8.78 34.38 -24.57
C GLU A 9 8.55 32.92 -24.23
N THR A 10 8.15 32.15 -25.23
CA THR A 10 8.00 30.69 -25.17
C THR A 10 9.39 30.07 -25.29
N SER A 11 9.95 29.58 -24.17
CA SER A 11 11.17 28.76 -24.20
C SER A 11 10.81 27.35 -24.68
N VAL A 12 11.21 27.04 -25.91
CA VAL A 12 11.10 25.70 -26.51
C VAL A 12 12.32 24.90 -26.06
N ALA A 13 12.11 23.94 -25.16
CA ALA A 13 13.14 22.99 -24.76
C ALA A 13 13.42 22.03 -25.93
N VAL A 14 14.61 22.13 -26.51
CA VAL A 14 15.16 21.22 -27.53
C VAL A 14 15.56 19.92 -26.83
N ALA A 15 15.04 18.79 -27.31
CA ALA A 15 15.39 17.46 -26.83
C ALA A 15 16.84 17.11 -27.25
N PRO A 16 17.66 16.49 -26.36
CA PRO A 16 18.98 16.02 -26.75
C PRO A 16 18.90 14.74 -27.59
N THR A 17 19.43 14.81 -28.80
CA THR A 17 19.73 13.68 -29.68
C THR A 17 20.82 12.81 -29.07
N ILE A 18 20.55 11.52 -28.88
CA ILE A 18 21.55 10.52 -28.49
C ILE A 18 22.26 10.07 -29.77
N GLN A 19 23.53 10.48 -29.92
CA GLN A 19 24.43 9.98 -30.96
C GLN A 19 25.21 8.77 -30.44
N ASP A 20 25.37 7.80 -31.34
CA ASP A 20 26.01 6.50 -31.15
C ASP A 20 27.38 6.58 -30.47
N GLY A 21 27.43 6.07 -29.23
CA GLY A 21 28.66 5.89 -28.47
C GLY A 21 29.46 4.70 -28.98
N LYS A 22 30.27 4.91 -30.02
CA LYS A 22 31.38 4.01 -30.39
C LYS A 22 32.70 4.61 -29.92
N TRP A 23 33.25 4.10 -28.83
CA TRP A 23 34.58 4.43 -28.36
C TRP A 23 35.55 3.29 -28.70
N SER A 24 36.62 3.63 -29.43
CA SER A 24 37.74 2.73 -29.75
C SER A 24 38.98 3.22 -29.02
N GLY A 25 39.55 2.41 -28.12
CA GLY A 25 40.83 2.69 -27.49
C GLY A 25 41.37 1.46 -26.74
N PRO A 26 42.66 1.12 -26.85
CA PRO A 26 43.25 -0.05 -26.20
C PRO A 26 43.83 0.34 -24.83
N GLY A 27 43.49 -0.42 -23.79
CA GLY A 27 43.99 -0.15 -22.45
C GLY A 27 43.62 -1.28 -21.51
N ASP A 28 44.63 -2.11 -21.22
CA ASP A 28 44.66 -3.10 -20.15
C ASP A 28 44.29 -2.45 -18.81
N GLY A 29 43.35 -3.05 -18.08
CA GLY A 29 42.77 -2.43 -16.89
C GLY A 29 41.50 -3.14 -16.43
N THR A 30 41.71 -4.17 -15.61
CA THR A 30 40.81 -4.69 -14.56
C THR A 30 39.33 -4.34 -14.69
N PHE A 31 38.53 -5.32 -15.11
CA PHE A 31 37.07 -5.27 -15.14
C PHE A 31 36.52 -5.15 -13.70
N SER A 32 36.53 -3.94 -13.13
CA SER A 32 35.68 -3.60 -11.99
C SER A 32 34.28 -3.40 -12.52
N GLY A 33 33.57 -4.51 -12.73
CA GLY A 33 32.15 -4.48 -13.04
C GLY A 33 31.44 -3.62 -12.00
N PRO A 34 30.40 -2.84 -12.38
CA PRO A 34 29.59 -2.17 -11.39
C PRO A 34 29.09 -3.24 -10.42
N ALA A 35 29.42 -3.06 -9.14
CA ALA A 35 28.84 -3.84 -8.08
C ALA A 35 27.34 -3.89 -8.35
N LYS A 36 26.86 -5.09 -8.73
CA LYS A 36 25.45 -5.43 -8.67
C LYS A 36 25.10 -5.32 -7.20
N LEU A 37 24.80 -4.10 -6.76
CA LEU A 37 23.74 -3.88 -5.80
C LEU A 37 22.51 -4.47 -6.49
N SER A 38 22.36 -5.78 -6.31
CA SER A 38 21.06 -6.43 -6.36
C SER A 38 20.22 -5.66 -5.35
N ALA A 39 19.62 -4.56 -5.81
CA ALA A 39 18.35 -4.11 -5.29
C ALA A 39 17.46 -5.33 -5.45
N MET A 40 17.45 -6.18 -4.42
CA MET A 40 16.45 -7.23 -4.28
C MET A 40 15.15 -6.45 -4.35
N SER A 41 14.50 -6.49 -5.51
CA SER A 41 13.14 -6.03 -5.67
C SER A 41 12.35 -6.82 -4.64
N THR A 42 12.09 -6.18 -3.50
CA THR A 42 11.49 -6.82 -2.33
C THR A 42 10.05 -7.08 -2.76
N LYS A 43 9.83 -8.27 -3.32
CA LYS A 43 8.55 -8.63 -3.92
C LYS A 43 7.51 -8.54 -2.81
N ILE A 44 6.63 -7.55 -2.92
CA ILE A 44 5.59 -7.35 -1.90
C ILE A 44 4.68 -8.58 -1.90
N ARG A 45 4.66 -9.31 -0.79
CA ARG A 45 3.86 -10.53 -0.62
C ARG A 45 2.44 -10.17 -0.23
N ARG A 46 1.46 -11.02 -0.55
CA ARG A 46 0.12 -10.92 0.05
C ARG A 46 0.13 -11.61 1.40
N SER A 47 -0.55 -11.06 2.40
CA SER A 47 -0.71 -11.69 3.71
C SER A 47 -1.56 -12.96 3.62
N ALA A 48 -1.47 -13.80 4.65
CA ALA A 48 -2.23 -15.03 4.77
C ALA A 48 -3.74 -14.79 4.71
N GLY A 49 -4.29 -13.78 5.38
CA GLY A 49 -5.74 -13.55 5.41
C GLY A 49 -6.33 -12.93 4.14
N SER A 50 -5.51 -12.41 3.25
CA SER A 50 -5.94 -11.69 2.04
C SER A 50 -6.21 -12.62 0.86
N PHE A 51 -7.22 -13.48 1.02
CA PHE A 51 -7.59 -14.50 0.05
C PHE A 51 -8.51 -13.99 -1.07
N THR A 52 -8.32 -14.54 -2.27
CA THR A 52 -9.41 -14.72 -3.24
C THR A 52 -10.24 -15.97 -2.86
N PRO A 53 -11.52 -16.06 -3.25
CA PRO A 53 -12.37 -17.23 -2.93
C PRO A 53 -11.76 -18.58 -3.31
N LEU A 54 -11.00 -18.63 -4.42
CA LEU A 54 -10.28 -19.82 -4.87
C LEU A 54 -9.14 -20.20 -3.91
N GLU A 55 -8.38 -19.23 -3.41
CA GLU A 55 -7.28 -19.49 -2.47
C GLU A 55 -7.79 -19.95 -1.10
N SER A 56 -8.93 -19.42 -0.63
CA SER A 56 -9.61 -19.94 0.57
C SER A 56 -10.08 -21.38 0.39
N TRP A 57 -10.51 -21.76 -0.81
CA TRP A 57 -10.86 -23.15 -1.11
C TRP A 57 -9.62 -24.06 -1.11
N LEU A 58 -8.51 -23.63 -1.72
CA LEU A 58 -7.25 -24.39 -1.73
C LEU A 58 -6.62 -24.55 -0.34
N ASP A 59 -6.71 -23.53 0.51
CA ASP A 59 -6.26 -23.60 1.91
C ASP A 59 -7.13 -24.59 2.70
N ARG A 60 -8.45 -24.55 2.51
CA ARG A 60 -9.38 -25.52 3.11
C ARG A 60 -9.14 -26.95 2.61
N ALA A 61 -8.70 -27.12 1.36
CA ALA A 61 -8.29 -28.40 0.79
C ALA A 61 -6.91 -28.89 1.30
N GLY A 62 -6.21 -28.11 2.13
CA GLY A 62 -4.91 -28.46 2.68
C GLY A 62 -3.75 -28.38 1.67
N ILE A 63 -4.01 -27.90 0.46
CA ILE A 63 -3.03 -27.86 -0.64
C ILE A 63 -2.03 -26.71 -0.44
N LYS A 64 -2.43 -25.63 0.23
CA LYS A 64 -1.60 -24.44 0.43
C LYS A 64 -1.87 -23.79 1.77
N ARG A 65 -1.25 -24.32 2.84
CA ARG A 65 -1.26 -23.69 4.15
C ARG A 65 -0.34 -22.47 4.15
N ARG A 66 -0.90 -21.29 4.41
CA ARG A 66 -0.11 -20.13 4.82
C ARG A 66 -0.22 -19.95 6.31
N ASP A 67 0.92 -19.75 6.94
CA ASP A 67 1.05 -19.57 8.38
C ASP A 67 1.10 -18.07 8.70
N PRO A 68 0.10 -17.50 9.39
CA PRO A 68 0.11 -16.09 9.77
C PRO A 68 1.25 -15.74 10.73
N ALA A 69 1.68 -16.68 11.59
CA ALA A 69 2.81 -16.44 12.49
C ALA A 69 4.10 -16.23 11.69
N ARG A 70 4.26 -16.97 10.59
CA ARG A 70 5.36 -16.77 9.64
C ARG A 70 5.30 -15.42 8.96
N ASP A 71 4.12 -14.93 8.59
CA ASP A 71 4.01 -13.60 7.96
C ASP A 71 4.43 -12.48 8.94
N VAL A 72 4.11 -12.60 10.23
CA VAL A 72 4.59 -11.67 11.28
C VAL A 72 6.12 -11.74 11.42
N ALA A 73 6.69 -12.94 11.48
CA ALA A 73 8.15 -13.11 11.55
C ALA A 73 8.87 -12.58 10.30
N ASP A 74 8.34 -12.89 9.11
CA ASP A 74 8.86 -12.39 7.83
C ASP A 74 8.80 -10.86 7.78
N PHE A 75 7.74 -10.24 8.29
CA PHE A 75 7.62 -8.77 8.36
C PHE A 75 8.69 -8.18 9.28
N GLY A 76 8.94 -8.78 10.45
CA GLY A 76 10.06 -8.41 11.31
C GLY A 76 11.44 -8.51 10.63
N ASN A 77 11.59 -9.41 9.65
CA ASN A 77 12.80 -9.58 8.85
C ASN A 77 12.88 -8.64 7.62
N GLY A 78 12.02 -7.63 7.53
CA GLY A 78 12.05 -6.64 6.44
C GLY A 78 11.17 -6.97 5.23
N GLN A 79 10.39 -8.06 5.26
CA GLN A 79 9.50 -8.42 4.16
C GLN A 79 8.27 -7.51 4.11
N ALA A 80 8.04 -6.86 2.97
CA ALA A 80 6.82 -6.07 2.74
C ALA A 80 5.60 -6.96 2.42
N PHE A 81 4.43 -6.53 2.90
CA PHE A 81 3.15 -7.22 2.71
C PHE A 81 2.05 -6.32 2.12
N LYS A 82 1.06 -6.96 1.49
CA LYS A 82 -0.24 -6.40 1.10
C LYS A 82 -1.33 -7.12 1.85
N VAL A 83 -2.11 -6.36 2.61
CA VAL A 83 -3.27 -6.84 3.38
C VAL A 83 -4.54 -6.25 2.78
N PHE A 84 -5.53 -7.09 2.48
CA PHE A 84 -6.83 -6.63 2.04
C PHE A 84 -7.57 -5.97 3.20
N CYS A 85 -8.09 -4.78 2.94
CA CYS A 85 -8.74 -3.94 3.92
C CYS A 85 -10.01 -3.36 3.33
N MET A 86 -11.12 -3.49 4.06
CA MET A 86 -12.33 -2.72 3.80
C MET A 86 -12.31 -1.46 4.66
N THR A 87 -12.90 -0.38 4.16
CA THR A 87 -12.98 0.89 4.89
C THR A 87 -14.22 1.66 4.47
N TRP A 88 -14.74 2.48 5.38
CA TRP A 88 -15.88 3.38 5.11
C TRP A 88 -15.42 4.82 4.92
N THR A 89 -14.26 5.18 5.47
CA THR A 89 -13.86 6.58 5.66
C THR A 89 -12.42 6.88 5.29
N LEU A 90 -11.56 5.90 4.96
CA LEU A 90 -10.26 6.20 4.34
C LEU A 90 -10.49 6.73 2.92
N GLY A 91 -9.83 7.82 2.54
CA GLY A 91 -10.06 8.49 1.26
C GLY A 91 -11.48 9.06 1.14
N GLN A 92 -12.04 9.07 -0.07
CA GLN A 92 -13.37 9.64 -0.30
C GLN A 92 -14.49 8.72 0.22
N VAL A 93 -15.40 9.24 1.04
CA VAL A 93 -16.54 8.47 1.56
C VAL A 93 -17.43 8.03 0.40
N ARG A 94 -17.65 6.72 0.26
CA ARG A 94 -18.53 6.19 -0.79
C ARG A 94 -19.95 6.04 -0.28
N LYS A 95 -20.88 6.73 -0.91
CA LYS A 95 -22.31 6.64 -0.62
C LYS A 95 -23.04 5.85 -1.71
N ARG A 96 -24.12 5.16 -1.34
CA ARG A 96 -25.02 4.46 -2.25
C ARG A 96 -26.45 4.72 -1.83
N ARG A 97 -27.31 4.99 -2.82
CA ARG A 97 -28.75 5.11 -2.60
C ARG A 97 -29.38 3.71 -2.55
N VAL A 98 -30.18 3.45 -1.52
CA VAL A 98 -30.98 2.24 -1.34
C VAL A 98 -32.42 2.68 -1.04
N GLY A 99 -33.28 2.61 -2.07
CA GLY A 99 -34.61 3.19 -2.02
C GLY A 99 -34.56 4.71 -1.83
N ALA A 100 -35.23 5.20 -0.78
CA ALA A 100 -35.22 6.61 -0.42
C ALA A 100 -34.01 7.04 0.44
N ALA A 101 -33.25 6.09 1.00
CA ALA A 101 -32.14 6.38 1.90
C ALA A 101 -30.78 6.41 1.18
N GLU A 102 -29.86 7.24 1.67
CA GLU A 102 -28.45 7.23 1.29
C GLU A 102 -27.63 6.58 2.41
N ILE A 103 -26.87 5.54 2.08
CA ILE A 103 -26.04 4.80 3.04
C ILE A 103 -24.56 4.89 2.68
N VAL A 104 -23.69 4.91 3.70
CA VAL A 104 -22.24 4.81 3.52
C VAL A 104 -21.86 3.34 3.31
N VAL A 105 -21.17 3.06 2.22
CA VAL A 105 -20.81 1.68 1.81
C VAL A 105 -19.31 1.47 1.98
N ALA A 106 -18.95 0.33 2.54
CA ALA A 106 -17.56 -0.10 2.62
C ALA A 106 -16.94 -0.23 1.23
N LYS A 107 -15.70 0.22 1.08
CA LYS A 107 -14.89 0.00 -0.12
C LYS A 107 -13.68 -0.86 0.22
N GLY A 108 -13.32 -1.72 -0.73
CA GLY A 108 -12.13 -2.56 -0.64
C GLY A 108 -10.89 -1.82 -1.16
N GLY A 109 -9.77 -2.08 -0.49
CA GLY A 109 -8.44 -1.66 -0.89
C GLY A 109 -7.38 -2.58 -0.30
N TRP A 110 -6.13 -2.24 -0.56
CA TRP A 110 -4.95 -2.95 -0.06
C TRP A 110 -4.15 -2.01 0.81
N LEU A 111 -3.86 -2.43 2.05
CA LEU A 111 -2.83 -1.85 2.89
C LEU A 111 -1.49 -2.41 2.45
N HIS A 112 -0.58 -1.54 2.06
CA HIS A 112 0.81 -1.86 1.76
C HIS A 112 1.61 -1.59 3.03
N LEU A 113 2.08 -2.67 3.64
CA LEU A 113 2.86 -2.66 4.87
C LEU A 113 4.32 -2.87 4.49
N THR A 114 5.16 -1.89 4.78
CA THR A 114 6.61 -1.99 4.59
C THR A 114 7.27 -1.67 5.92
N PRO A 115 8.11 -2.56 6.47
CA PRO A 115 8.79 -2.30 7.73
C PRO A 115 9.59 -1.00 7.68
N GLY A 116 9.43 -0.16 8.71
CA GLY A 116 10.13 1.12 8.82
C GLY A 116 9.66 2.21 7.85
N ALA A 117 8.60 2.00 7.08
CA ALA A 117 8.02 3.00 6.19
C ALA A 117 6.54 3.23 6.49
N GLU A 118 6.02 4.35 5.99
CA GLU A 118 4.60 4.69 6.14
C GLU A 118 3.72 3.64 5.47
N THR A 119 2.61 3.30 6.13
CA THR A 119 1.64 2.37 5.55
C THR A 119 0.84 3.09 4.48
N VAL A 120 0.62 2.45 3.34
CA VAL A 120 -0.14 3.05 2.24
C VAL A 120 -1.38 2.23 1.94
N TRP A 121 -2.55 2.85 2.05
CA TRP A 121 -3.79 2.26 1.57
C TRP A 121 -4.03 2.63 0.10
N ARG A 122 -4.37 1.63 -0.73
CA ARG A 122 -4.70 1.81 -2.15
C ARG A 122 -6.00 1.12 -2.52
N SER A 123 -6.92 1.85 -3.14
CA SER A 123 -8.11 1.26 -3.77
C SER A 123 -7.97 1.27 -5.27
N SER A 124 -7.78 0.09 -5.87
CA SER A 124 -7.74 -0.05 -7.33
C SER A 124 -9.07 0.36 -8.00
N PRO A 125 -10.25 -0.05 -7.49
CA PRO A 125 -11.53 0.37 -8.08
C PRO A 125 -11.76 1.88 -8.09
N ALA A 126 -11.28 2.60 -7.06
CA ALA A 126 -11.47 4.05 -6.93
C ALA A 126 -10.25 4.87 -7.40
N ARG A 127 -9.14 4.22 -7.77
CA ARG A 127 -7.82 4.86 -8.03
C ARG A 127 -7.37 5.80 -6.91
N GLU A 128 -7.76 5.51 -5.68
CA GLU A 128 -7.41 6.30 -4.51
C GLU A 128 -6.17 5.73 -3.83
N THR A 129 -5.30 6.63 -3.36
CA THR A 129 -4.15 6.30 -2.53
C THR A 129 -4.14 7.22 -1.32
N MET A 130 -3.93 6.65 -0.14
CA MET A 130 -3.86 7.38 1.13
C MET A 130 -2.66 6.86 1.92
N ILE A 131 -1.85 7.78 2.41
CA ILE A 131 -0.77 7.49 3.34
C ILE A 131 -1.37 7.46 4.74
N ILE A 132 -1.11 6.38 5.47
CA ILE A 132 -1.50 6.19 6.85
C ILE A 132 -0.21 6.34 7.67
N PRO A 133 -0.04 7.44 8.41
CA PRO A 133 1.13 7.63 9.24
C PRO A 133 1.17 6.54 10.32
N ALA A 134 2.34 6.34 10.94
CA ALA A 134 2.44 5.42 12.07
C ALA A 134 1.47 5.85 13.18
N GLN A 135 0.77 4.88 13.76
CA GLN A 135 -0.29 5.08 14.73
C GLN A 135 0.22 4.71 16.13
N VAL A 136 -0.32 5.36 17.16
CA VAL A 136 0.00 4.99 18.56
C VAL A 136 -0.82 3.78 19.00
N ALA A 137 -2.02 3.60 18.46
CA ALA A 137 -2.88 2.48 18.78
C ALA A 137 -3.91 2.20 17.67
N LEU A 138 -4.37 0.95 17.63
CA LEU A 138 -5.55 0.50 16.90
C LEU A 138 -6.66 0.23 17.92
N ALA A 139 -7.69 1.07 17.95
CA ALA A 139 -8.84 0.86 18.81
C ALA A 139 -9.84 -0.10 18.13
N PRO A 140 -10.45 -1.07 18.82
CA PRO A 140 -11.57 -1.84 18.28
C PRO A 140 -12.71 -0.91 17.87
N SER A 141 -13.27 -1.11 16.67
CA SER A 141 -14.42 -0.34 16.19
C SER A 141 -15.72 -1.09 16.47
N GLY A 142 -16.77 -0.36 16.87
CA GLY A 142 -18.12 -0.89 17.04
C GLY A 142 -18.88 -1.14 15.73
N ARG A 143 -18.24 -0.93 14.57
CA ARG A 143 -18.82 -1.15 13.24
C ARG A 143 -19.34 -2.57 13.09
N GLN A 144 -20.60 -2.69 12.66
CA GLN A 144 -21.16 -3.97 12.27
C GLN A 144 -20.44 -4.50 11.03
N LEU A 145 -19.87 -5.69 11.16
CA LEU A 145 -19.16 -6.37 10.08
C LEU A 145 -20.08 -7.36 9.36
N TYR A 146 -19.91 -7.45 8.04
CA TYR A 146 -20.61 -8.44 7.23
C TYR A 146 -20.12 -9.87 7.49
N PHE A 147 -18.85 -10.04 7.85
CA PHE A 147 -18.24 -11.36 8.02
C PHE A 147 -17.66 -11.53 9.44
N ARG A 148 -17.99 -12.65 10.10
CA ARG A 148 -17.55 -12.98 11.47
C ARG A 148 -16.03 -13.17 11.63
N ASN A 149 -15.32 -13.41 10.52
CA ASN A 149 -13.87 -13.60 10.48
C ASN A 149 -13.11 -12.30 10.19
N GLN A 150 -13.79 -11.16 10.27
CA GLN A 150 -13.18 -9.85 10.22
C GLN A 150 -13.13 -9.22 11.61
N ALA A 151 -12.16 -8.33 11.79
CA ALA A 151 -12.05 -7.42 12.92
C ALA A 151 -12.11 -5.99 12.40
N ALA A 152 -12.80 -5.12 13.13
CA ALA A 152 -12.95 -3.70 12.82
C ALA A 152 -12.07 -2.88 13.75
N PHE A 153 -11.39 -1.89 13.21
CA PHE A 153 -10.55 -0.98 13.97
C PHE A 153 -10.81 0.45 13.56
N THR A 154 -10.65 1.36 14.51
CA THR A 154 -10.60 2.80 14.29
C THR A 154 -9.13 3.22 14.32
N LEU A 155 -8.69 3.81 13.21
CA LEU A 155 -7.39 4.46 13.04
C LEU A 155 -7.54 5.93 13.42
N VAL A 156 -6.66 6.46 14.26
CA VAL A 156 -6.70 7.87 14.69
C VAL A 156 -5.51 8.59 14.07
N THR A 157 -5.74 9.21 12.91
CA THR A 157 -4.72 9.97 12.19
C THR A 157 -4.83 11.46 12.50
N PRO A 158 -3.80 12.28 12.22
CA PRO A 158 -3.93 13.74 12.29
C PRO A 158 -5.04 14.30 11.40
N GLY A 159 -5.42 13.58 10.33
CA GLY A 159 -6.51 13.94 9.42
C GLY A 159 -7.91 13.50 9.90
N GLY A 160 -8.00 12.85 11.06
CA GLY A 160 -9.23 12.35 11.65
C GLY A 160 -9.24 10.84 11.86
N GLU A 161 -10.42 10.36 12.25
CA GLU A 161 -10.65 8.94 12.57
C GLU A 161 -11.14 8.18 11.34
N HIS A 162 -10.56 6.99 11.13
CA HIS A 162 -10.92 6.13 10.00
C HIS A 162 -11.25 4.71 10.43
N ASP A 163 -12.42 4.23 10.02
CA ASP A 163 -12.83 2.84 10.25
C ASP A 163 -12.25 1.93 9.16
N ILE A 164 -11.56 0.89 9.60
CA ILE A 164 -11.08 -0.20 8.75
C ILE A 164 -11.61 -1.53 9.24
N ALA A 165 -11.75 -2.48 8.32
CA ALA A 165 -12.01 -3.87 8.62
C ALA A 165 -11.05 -4.76 7.85
N ILE A 166 -10.37 -5.64 8.58
CA ILE A 166 -9.41 -6.62 8.06
C ILE A 166 -9.81 -8.02 8.50
N ARG A 167 -9.14 -9.04 7.99
CA ARG A 167 -9.33 -10.41 8.47
C ARG A 167 -8.64 -10.58 9.83
N LYS A 168 -9.29 -11.29 10.76
CA LYS A 168 -8.75 -11.55 12.11
C LYS A 168 -7.35 -12.18 12.09
N VAL A 169 -7.11 -13.03 11.11
CA VAL A 169 -5.82 -13.69 10.86
C VAL A 169 -4.68 -12.71 10.53
N ASP A 170 -4.99 -11.53 9.98
CA ASP A 170 -3.98 -10.50 9.67
C ASP A 170 -3.84 -9.46 10.79
N GLU A 171 -4.56 -9.61 11.91
CA GLU A 171 -4.61 -8.61 12.98
C GLU A 171 -3.24 -8.32 13.58
N ASP A 172 -2.48 -9.36 13.94
CA ASP A 172 -1.15 -9.20 14.55
C ASP A 172 -0.16 -8.53 13.60
N LEU A 173 -0.21 -8.88 12.31
CA LEU A 173 0.61 -8.26 11.27
C LEU A 173 0.27 -6.77 11.11
N VAL A 174 -1.01 -6.43 11.10
CA VAL A 174 -1.46 -5.04 10.97
C VAL A 174 -1.15 -4.23 12.23
N ARG A 175 -1.29 -4.82 13.42
CA ARG A 175 -0.86 -4.19 14.68
C ARG A 175 0.63 -3.91 14.67
N LEU A 176 1.46 -4.88 14.29
CA LEU A 176 2.91 -4.72 14.19
C LEU A 176 3.32 -3.63 13.18
N ALA A 177 2.59 -3.51 12.07
CA ALA A 177 2.91 -2.53 11.02
C ALA A 177 2.41 -1.12 11.30
N LEU A 178 1.23 -0.97 11.92
CA LEU A 178 0.59 0.32 12.14
C LEU A 178 0.85 0.90 13.52
N VAL A 179 0.92 0.07 14.57
CA VAL A 179 1.23 0.55 15.91
C VAL A 179 2.73 0.71 15.98
N ALA A 180 3.19 1.96 15.99
CA ALA A 180 4.57 2.32 15.84
C ALA A 180 5.47 1.52 16.79
N THR A 181 6.31 0.68 16.19
CA THR A 181 7.72 0.61 16.52
C THR A 181 8.28 2.03 16.46
N VAL A 182 8.18 2.75 17.58
CA VAL A 182 8.94 3.98 17.79
C VAL A 182 10.40 3.56 17.78
N GLY A 183 11.11 3.89 16.70
CA GLY A 183 12.55 3.82 16.68
C GLY A 183 13.09 4.75 17.76
N VAL A 184 13.70 4.15 18.78
CA VAL A 184 14.68 4.81 19.65
C VAL A 184 15.99 4.91 18.88
#